data_AF-A0A8C8DU40-F1
#
_entry.id   AF-A0A8C8DU40-F1
#
_cell.length_a   1.000
_cell.length_b   1.000
_cell.length_c   1.000
_cell.angle_alpha   90.00
_cell.angle_beta   90.00
_cell.angle_gamma   90.00
#
_symmetry.space_group_name_H-M   'P 1'
#
loop_
_entity.id
_entity.type
_entity.pdbx_description
1 polymer ?
#
loop_
_entity_poly.entity_id
_entity_poly.type
_entity_poly.pdbx_seq_one_letter_code
_entity_poly.pdbx_strand_id
1 'polypeptide(L)'
;MYFLYFLLLCIFYSFFFFRKKINPMCKEAEKQSRTVALLERLHAKHNASRPWQETCKVVRQAMEKRGVMNAAGHQLLLNCLETLQRALKVSSLSSMTDRLESIARQNMLGSHLSPTGTECYITSDMFYVEVQLDSNGQLVDVKVAHQGENPTSCPELIQHLREKKFEEFSKHLKGLVDLYKLPGDNKLKTKMYIALQSLELDLAKMMHMFRLATNANTVETILHGSVGLLTPRSGGNLVTLQCYISPYDIFQEGSGTQLNLTDSNVPRSLGVSVSVTIEGTSAVYKLPIAPLITGSHPVDNKGTPAFSTVTNSNCVDLPACFFLKMNRPMPFSTAFIKRMSNATLIPVFETAPSLSPLYQLIVQSQLQLLEEGSSMPAPSHNMHFYSILPDQQHCYFLNGNAPIQDSHSLQGAMVSKIPFRHPAHVPLLLDIIRHQAAYNTLIGSCVRQKSIKEDSAALLQFEVCPLTDSSFGVSFQHPVNESLVCVVMEVIDSRQVSCKLYKGQSDALICTDDFITKVVQRCMSIPVTMRAIRRKAETIQADTPALMLIAQTVETMVKNNLQSSGKRMAWVEPALGATQREKRKDPEGQKKVEGYLAQGLVVEVVVWA
;
A
#
# COMPACT_ATOMS: atom_id res chain seq x y z
N MET A 1 28.59 -27.62 -37.33
CA MET A 1 27.46 -27.62 -38.29
C MET A 1 26.12 -27.96 -37.61
N TYR A 2 26.06 -28.98 -36.75
CA TYR A 2 24.85 -29.37 -36.01
C TYR A 2 24.31 -28.29 -35.03
N PHE A 3 25.19 -27.49 -34.42
CA PHE A 3 24.80 -26.39 -33.51
C PHE A 3 24.05 -25.25 -34.23
N LEU A 4 24.46 -24.95 -35.46
CA LEU A 4 23.80 -23.94 -36.31
C LEU A 4 22.45 -24.45 -36.85
N TYR A 5 22.36 -25.76 -37.09
CA TYR A 5 21.13 -26.45 -37.50
C TYR A 5 20.08 -26.44 -36.38
N PHE A 6 20.51 -26.64 -35.12
CA PHE A 6 19.66 -26.55 -33.94
C PHE A 6 19.17 -25.11 -33.70
N LEU A 7 20.05 -24.12 -33.84
CA LEU A 7 19.69 -22.70 -33.70
C LEU A 7 18.63 -22.26 -34.73
N LEU A 8 18.78 -22.68 -35.99
CA LEU A 8 17.81 -22.40 -37.07
C LEU A 8 16.48 -23.13 -36.87
N LEU A 9 16.49 -24.38 -36.37
CA LEU A 9 15.27 -25.11 -36.01
C LEU A 9 14.52 -24.44 -34.85
N CYS A 10 15.24 -23.97 -33.82
CA CYS A 10 14.65 -23.28 -32.68
C CYS A 10 14.04 -21.92 -33.05
N ILE A 11 14.67 -21.18 -33.97
CA ILE A 11 14.12 -19.93 -34.51
C ILE A 11 12.83 -20.20 -35.31
N PHE A 12 12.82 -21.25 -36.14
CA PHE A 12 11.63 -21.64 -36.93
C PHE A 12 10.47 -22.13 -36.05
N TYR A 13 10.73 -22.93 -35.02
CA TYR A 13 9.69 -23.42 -34.11
C TYR A 13 9.14 -22.31 -33.20
N SER A 14 9.99 -21.36 -32.77
CA SER A 14 9.56 -20.22 -31.94
C SER A 14 8.63 -19.27 -32.70
N PHE A 15 8.83 -19.11 -34.01
CA PHE A 15 7.95 -18.31 -34.86
C PHE A 15 6.56 -18.93 -35.03
N PHE A 16 6.46 -20.26 -35.03
CA PHE A 16 5.17 -20.97 -35.17
C PHE A 16 4.35 -20.98 -33.88
N PHE A 17 5.02 -20.99 -32.71
CA PHE A 17 4.36 -21.04 -31.40
C PHE A 17 3.87 -19.67 -30.90
N PHE A 18 4.45 -18.56 -31.40
CA PHE A 18 4.04 -17.19 -31.04
C PHE A 18 2.67 -16.76 -31.61
N ARG A 19 2.00 -17.63 -32.39
CA ARG A 19 0.70 -17.37 -33.02
C ARG A 19 -0.49 -17.32 -32.04
N LYS A 20 -0.34 -17.60 -30.73
CA LYS A 20 -1.50 -17.90 -29.86
C LYS A 20 -1.70 -17.09 -28.57
N LYS A 21 -1.06 -15.95 -28.35
CA LYS A 21 -1.48 -15.05 -27.27
C LYS A 21 -0.92 -13.64 -27.45
N ILE A 22 -1.82 -12.64 -27.42
CA ILE A 22 -1.68 -11.28 -26.86
C ILE A 22 -2.38 -10.22 -27.75
N ASN A 23 -3.34 -9.55 -27.13
CA ASN A 23 -3.79 -8.16 -27.30
C ASN A 23 -3.75 -7.58 -25.85
N PRO A 24 -3.55 -6.26 -25.55
CA PRO A 24 -4.20 -5.11 -26.20
C PRO A 24 -3.38 -3.80 -26.43
N MET A 25 -3.84 -3.07 -27.44
CA MET A 25 -3.82 -1.64 -27.86
C MET A 25 -3.27 -0.52 -26.93
N CYS A 26 -2.46 0.39 -27.50
CA CYS A 26 -2.92 1.66 -28.15
C CYS A 26 -1.80 2.68 -28.50
N LYS A 27 -0.54 2.48 -28.08
CA LYS A 27 0.65 3.16 -28.67
C LYS A 27 1.39 2.29 -29.70
N GLU A 28 0.82 1.12 -29.94
CA GLU A 28 1.40 0.02 -30.69
C GLU A 28 1.07 0.10 -32.19
N ALA A 29 0.09 0.91 -32.60
CA ALA A 29 -0.44 0.94 -33.96
C ALA A 29 0.60 1.36 -35.02
N GLU A 30 1.46 2.35 -34.76
CA GLU A 30 2.55 2.71 -35.68
C GLU A 30 3.65 1.63 -35.73
N LYS A 31 3.93 1.00 -34.58
CA LYS A 31 4.92 -0.07 -34.48
C LYS A 31 4.41 -1.33 -35.17
N GLN A 32 3.15 -1.72 -34.96
CA GLN A 32 2.46 -2.80 -35.66
C GLN A 32 2.31 -2.50 -37.14
N SER A 33 1.97 -1.28 -37.56
CA SER A 33 1.91 -0.91 -38.98
C SER A 33 3.26 -1.07 -39.67
N ARG A 34 4.36 -0.61 -39.03
CA ARG A 34 5.72 -0.87 -39.54
C ARG A 34 6.08 -2.35 -39.55
N THR A 35 5.65 -3.10 -38.55
CA THR A 35 5.92 -4.54 -38.44
C THR A 35 5.13 -5.33 -39.50
N VAL A 36 3.89 -4.94 -39.77
CA VAL A 36 3.01 -5.49 -40.81
C VAL A 36 3.54 -5.16 -42.20
N ALA A 37 3.96 -3.91 -42.46
CA ALA A 37 4.57 -3.54 -43.74
C ALA A 37 5.92 -4.25 -43.98
N LEU A 38 6.70 -4.48 -42.92
CA LEU A 38 7.93 -5.28 -42.98
C LEU A 38 7.59 -6.76 -43.26
N LEU A 39 6.55 -7.30 -42.63
CA LEU A 39 6.04 -8.66 -42.83
C LEU A 39 5.49 -8.85 -44.25
N GLU A 40 4.77 -7.89 -44.82
CA GLU A 40 4.30 -7.93 -46.20
C GLU A 40 5.45 -7.87 -47.20
N ARG A 41 6.48 -7.04 -46.94
CA ARG A 41 7.72 -7.04 -47.73
C ARG A 41 8.49 -8.35 -47.63
N LEU A 42 8.47 -9.01 -46.47
CA LEU A 42 9.08 -10.31 -46.25
C LEU A 42 8.28 -11.43 -46.92
N HIS A 43 6.95 -11.39 -46.86
CA HIS A 43 6.06 -12.32 -47.58
C HIS A 43 6.19 -12.19 -49.10
N ALA A 44 6.25 -10.96 -49.63
CA ALA A 44 6.50 -10.70 -51.04
C ALA A 44 7.87 -11.24 -51.50
N LYS A 45 8.89 -11.20 -50.63
CA LYS A 45 10.20 -11.83 -50.90
C LYS A 45 10.20 -13.36 -50.74
N HIS A 46 9.34 -13.92 -49.89
CA HIS A 46 9.29 -15.36 -49.62
C HIS A 46 8.44 -16.14 -50.63
N ASN A 47 7.41 -15.53 -51.23
CA ASN A 47 6.61 -16.16 -52.29
C ASN A 47 7.45 -16.54 -53.53
N ALA A 48 8.65 -15.99 -53.69
CA ALA A 48 9.69 -16.62 -54.49
C ALA A 48 10.33 -17.75 -53.67
N SER A 49 9.77 -18.96 -53.75
CA SER A 49 10.30 -20.18 -53.13
C SER A 49 11.73 -20.44 -53.61
N ARG A 50 12.72 -19.86 -52.95
CA ARG A 50 14.13 -20.15 -53.19
C ARG A 50 14.47 -21.52 -52.58
N PRO A 51 15.10 -22.43 -53.35
CA PRO A 51 15.60 -23.69 -52.80
C PRO A 51 16.49 -23.44 -51.57
N TRP A 52 16.37 -24.28 -50.55
CA TRP A 52 17.08 -24.12 -49.27
C TRP A 52 18.60 -23.90 -49.40
N GLN A 53 19.21 -24.49 -50.44
CA GLN A 53 20.64 -24.32 -50.77
C GLN A 53 20.99 -22.87 -51.18
N GLU A 54 20.12 -22.18 -51.90
CA GLU A 54 20.28 -20.78 -52.30
C GLU A 54 20.19 -19.85 -51.08
N THR A 55 19.23 -20.12 -50.18
CA THR A 55 19.09 -19.39 -48.90
C THR A 55 20.33 -19.56 -48.03
N CYS A 56 20.88 -20.78 -47.95
CA CYS A 56 22.13 -21.05 -47.24
C CYS A 56 23.35 -20.36 -47.84
N LYS A 57 23.39 -20.15 -49.16
CA LYS A 57 24.45 -19.38 -49.84
C LYS A 57 24.31 -17.90 -49.53
N VAL A 58 23.10 -17.33 -49.60
CA VAL A 58 22.84 -15.92 -49.31
C VAL A 58 23.16 -15.57 -47.85
N VAL A 59 22.79 -16.45 -46.91
CA VAL A 59 23.11 -16.26 -45.49
C VAL A 59 24.61 -16.34 -45.26
N ARG A 60 25.32 -17.30 -45.86
CA ARG A 60 26.80 -17.37 -45.78
C ARG A 60 27.46 -16.13 -46.38
N GLN A 61 27.02 -15.68 -47.55
CA GLN A 61 27.54 -14.50 -48.22
C GLN A 61 27.27 -13.19 -47.43
N ALA A 62 26.14 -13.11 -46.72
CA ALA A 62 25.81 -12.00 -45.83
C ALA A 62 26.60 -12.03 -44.51
N MET A 63 26.99 -13.21 -44.04
CA MET A 63 27.88 -13.39 -42.88
C MET A 63 29.34 -13.11 -43.25
N GLU A 64 29.80 -13.54 -44.44
CA GLU A 64 31.16 -13.27 -44.95
C GLU A 64 31.39 -11.79 -45.27
N LYS A 65 30.36 -11.06 -45.74
CA LYS A 65 30.47 -9.62 -46.02
C LYS A 65 30.48 -8.72 -44.77
N ARG A 66 30.17 -9.25 -43.58
CA ARG A 66 30.28 -8.52 -42.32
C ARG A 66 31.63 -8.81 -41.65
N GLY A 67 32.70 -8.34 -42.28
CA GLY A 67 33.95 -8.09 -41.57
C GLY A 67 33.69 -7.05 -40.49
N VAL A 68 33.90 -7.43 -39.23
CA VAL A 68 33.70 -6.63 -38.01
C VAL A 68 32.22 -6.43 -37.64
N MET A 69 31.75 -7.25 -36.71
CA MET A 69 30.43 -7.09 -36.10
C MET A 69 30.43 -5.84 -35.21
N ASN A 70 29.69 -4.79 -35.60
CA ASN A 70 29.54 -3.59 -34.77
C ASN A 70 29.10 -3.96 -33.34
N ALA A 71 29.68 -3.32 -32.32
CA ALA A 71 29.39 -3.61 -30.90
C ALA A 71 27.88 -3.59 -30.56
N ALA A 72 27.12 -2.67 -31.16
CA ALA A 72 25.67 -2.59 -31.02
C ALA A 72 24.94 -3.83 -31.61
N GLY A 73 25.44 -4.40 -32.70
CA GLY A 73 24.90 -5.62 -33.30
C GLY A 73 25.21 -6.87 -32.49
N HIS A 74 26.39 -6.92 -31.85
CA HIS A 74 26.73 -7.98 -30.90
C HIS A 74 25.81 -7.94 -29.68
N GLN A 75 25.57 -6.75 -29.12
CA GLN A 75 24.65 -6.60 -27.99
C GLN A 75 23.20 -7.01 -28.33
N LEU A 76 22.72 -6.64 -29.53
CA LEU A 76 21.40 -7.05 -29.99
C LEU A 76 21.29 -8.59 -30.13
N LEU A 77 22.34 -9.24 -30.65
CA LEU A 77 22.40 -10.70 -30.77
C LEU A 77 22.40 -11.36 -29.40
N LEU A 78 23.17 -10.84 -28.44
CA LEU A 78 23.18 -11.33 -27.05
C LEU A 78 21.80 -11.19 -26.41
N ASN A 79 21.13 -10.05 -26.58
CA ASN A 79 19.77 -9.84 -26.06
C ASN A 79 18.75 -10.80 -26.71
N CYS A 80 18.87 -11.06 -28.02
CA CYS A 80 18.02 -12.03 -28.73
C CYS A 80 18.26 -13.47 -28.26
N LEU A 81 19.52 -13.86 -28.07
CA LEU A 81 19.89 -15.18 -27.54
C LEU A 81 19.39 -15.36 -26.12
N GLU A 82 19.51 -14.33 -25.29
CA GLU A 82 18.99 -14.34 -23.92
C GLU A 82 17.45 -14.44 -23.90
N THR A 83 16.76 -13.72 -24.79
CA THR A 83 15.30 -13.81 -24.94
C THR A 83 14.85 -15.19 -25.41
N LEU A 84 15.59 -15.79 -26.35
CA LEU A 84 15.34 -17.16 -26.80
C LEU A 84 15.60 -18.17 -25.68
N GLN A 85 16.70 -18.03 -24.94
CA GLN A 85 17.01 -18.87 -23.78
C GLN A 85 15.93 -18.73 -22.70
N ARG A 86 15.36 -17.53 -22.52
CA ARG A 86 14.21 -17.29 -21.63
C ARG A 86 12.96 -18.06 -22.05
N ALA A 87 12.71 -18.18 -23.34
CA ALA A 87 11.53 -18.83 -23.92
C ALA A 87 11.65 -20.37 -24.04
N LEU A 88 12.86 -20.94 -23.97
CA LEU A 88 13.06 -22.38 -24.03
C LEU A 88 12.48 -23.09 -22.80
N LYS A 89 11.68 -24.12 -23.04
CA LYS A 89 11.10 -24.95 -21.97
C LYS A 89 12.19 -25.83 -21.36
N VAL A 90 12.52 -25.60 -20.10
CA VAL A 90 13.46 -26.44 -19.34
C VAL A 90 12.83 -27.81 -19.11
N SER A 91 13.39 -28.85 -19.74
CA SER A 91 12.89 -30.24 -19.66
C SER A 91 13.98 -31.29 -19.42
N SER A 92 15.25 -30.90 -19.32
CA SER A 92 16.37 -31.79 -19.01
C SER A 92 17.22 -31.22 -17.87
N LEU A 93 17.99 -32.09 -17.20
CA LEU A 93 18.99 -31.71 -16.19
C LEU A 93 19.94 -30.63 -16.73
N SER A 94 20.52 -30.86 -17.92
CA SER A 94 21.42 -29.89 -18.58
C SER A 94 20.75 -28.53 -18.86
N SER A 95 19.50 -28.53 -19.31
CA SER A 95 18.77 -27.29 -19.56
C SER A 95 18.48 -26.51 -18.26
N MET A 96 18.30 -27.22 -17.15
CA MET A 96 18.10 -26.60 -15.84
C MET A 96 19.40 -25.99 -15.33
N THR A 97 20.51 -26.73 -15.41
CA THR A 97 21.83 -26.25 -14.97
C THR A 97 22.29 -25.05 -15.80
N ASP A 98 22.13 -25.08 -17.12
CA ASP A 98 22.47 -23.95 -18.01
C ASP A 98 21.65 -22.71 -17.67
N ARG A 99 20.38 -22.90 -17.27
CA ARG A 99 19.52 -21.79 -16.88
C ARG A 99 19.93 -21.20 -15.53
N LEU A 100 20.25 -22.05 -14.55
CA LEU A 100 20.74 -21.62 -13.24
C LEU A 100 22.07 -20.88 -13.36
N GLU A 101 23.01 -21.39 -14.16
CA GLU A 101 24.29 -20.72 -14.46
C GLU A 101 24.06 -19.36 -15.15
N SER A 102 23.14 -19.29 -16.12
CA SER A 102 22.81 -18.02 -16.77
C SER A 102 22.25 -17.00 -15.78
N ILE A 103 21.37 -17.41 -14.86
CA ILE A 103 20.80 -16.55 -13.82
C ILE A 103 21.87 -16.13 -12.80
N ALA A 104 22.76 -17.05 -12.39
CA ALA A 104 23.87 -16.74 -11.50
C ALA A 104 24.78 -15.67 -12.11
N ARG A 105 25.17 -15.85 -13.38
CA ARG A 105 26.01 -14.91 -14.13
C ARG A 105 25.35 -13.54 -14.31
N GLN A 106 24.05 -13.49 -14.58
CA GLN A 106 23.29 -12.22 -14.63
C GLN A 106 23.34 -11.44 -13.30
N ASN A 107 23.44 -12.17 -12.18
CA ASN A 107 23.56 -11.59 -10.85
C ASN A 107 25.02 -11.45 -10.37
N MET A 108 26.00 -11.65 -11.27
CA MET A 108 27.44 -11.58 -10.96
C MET A 108 27.90 -12.59 -9.90
N LEU A 109 27.26 -13.76 -9.85
CA LEU A 109 27.58 -14.87 -8.96
C LEU A 109 28.35 -15.96 -9.71
N GLY A 110 29.20 -16.69 -8.98
CA GLY A 110 29.86 -17.88 -9.52
C GLY A 110 28.92 -19.08 -9.48
N SER A 111 28.95 -19.95 -10.48
CA SER A 111 28.19 -21.20 -10.48
C SER A 111 29.09 -22.40 -10.79
N HIS A 112 28.90 -23.51 -10.08
CA HIS A 112 29.58 -24.77 -10.37
C HIS A 112 28.68 -25.96 -10.05
N LEU A 113 28.95 -27.08 -10.71
CA LEU A 113 28.24 -28.35 -10.49
C LEU A 113 29.06 -29.27 -9.60
N SER A 114 28.37 -30.04 -8.77
CA SER A 114 28.95 -31.17 -8.04
C SER A 114 29.54 -32.21 -9.00
N PRO A 115 30.50 -33.05 -8.54
CA PRO A 115 31.05 -34.15 -9.34
C PRO A 115 30.00 -35.15 -9.83
N THR A 116 28.87 -35.28 -9.12
CA THR A 116 27.73 -36.13 -9.50
C THR A 116 26.80 -35.48 -10.53
N GLY A 117 26.95 -34.18 -10.79
CA GLY A 117 26.12 -33.42 -11.73
C GLY A 117 24.70 -33.12 -11.26
N THR A 118 24.34 -33.52 -10.04
CA THR A 118 22.98 -33.42 -9.48
C THR A 118 22.78 -32.18 -8.60
N GLU A 119 23.86 -31.57 -8.11
CA GLU A 119 23.81 -30.38 -7.27
C GLU A 119 24.48 -29.21 -8.00
N CYS A 120 23.79 -28.07 -8.05
CA CYS A 120 24.29 -26.82 -8.59
C CYS A 120 24.52 -25.81 -7.46
N TYR A 121 25.75 -25.34 -7.32
CA TYR A 121 26.16 -24.37 -6.33
C TYR A 121 26.30 -23.00 -6.97
N ILE A 122 25.54 -22.03 -6.47
CA ILE A 122 25.65 -20.61 -6.81
C ILE A 122 26.33 -19.92 -5.63
N THR A 123 27.47 -19.28 -5.86
CA THR A 123 28.40 -18.86 -4.80
C THR A 123 28.74 -17.37 -4.88
N SER A 124 28.92 -16.76 -3.71
CA SER A 124 29.50 -15.45 -3.45
C SER A 124 30.53 -15.57 -2.32
N ASP A 125 31.24 -14.47 -2.05
CA ASP A 125 32.11 -14.28 -0.89
C ASP A 125 31.41 -14.47 0.47
N MET A 126 30.11 -14.16 0.57
CA MET A 126 29.37 -14.11 1.85
C MET A 126 28.26 -15.15 1.99
N PHE A 127 27.87 -15.82 0.91
CA PHE A 127 26.84 -16.85 0.92
C PHE A 127 26.97 -17.81 -0.26
N TYR A 128 26.27 -18.94 -0.17
CA TYR A 128 26.01 -19.78 -1.32
C TYR A 128 24.58 -20.32 -1.31
N VAL A 129 24.09 -20.70 -2.50
CA VAL A 129 22.81 -21.35 -2.73
C VAL A 129 23.10 -22.70 -3.39
N GLU A 130 22.60 -23.76 -2.79
CA GLU A 130 22.71 -25.12 -3.27
C GLU A 130 21.36 -25.56 -3.84
N VAL A 131 21.31 -25.81 -5.13
CA VAL A 131 20.13 -26.32 -5.83
C VAL A 131 20.32 -27.82 -6.09
N GLN A 132 19.55 -28.65 -5.38
CA GLN A 132 19.60 -30.10 -5.49
C GLN A 132 18.57 -30.58 -6.53
N LEU A 133 19.04 -31.33 -7.52
CA LEU A 133 18.25 -31.91 -8.61
C LEU A 133 18.36 -33.45 -8.57
N ASP A 134 17.32 -34.14 -9.02
CA ASP A 134 17.36 -35.58 -9.23
C ASP A 134 18.00 -35.95 -10.59
N SER A 135 18.20 -37.24 -10.85
CA SER A 135 18.76 -37.73 -12.12
C SER A 135 17.90 -37.41 -13.35
N ASN A 136 16.63 -37.03 -13.15
CA ASN A 136 15.70 -36.63 -14.20
C ASN A 136 15.65 -35.10 -14.40
N GLY A 137 16.43 -34.33 -13.62
CA GLY A 137 16.44 -32.87 -13.65
C GLY A 137 15.26 -32.21 -12.94
N GLN A 138 14.54 -32.94 -12.08
CA GLN A 138 13.52 -32.38 -11.20
C GLN A 138 14.14 -31.80 -9.94
N LEU A 139 13.51 -30.76 -9.41
CA LEU A 139 13.97 -30.07 -8.20
C LEU A 139 13.65 -30.89 -6.94
N VAL A 140 14.69 -31.20 -6.17
CA VAL A 140 14.59 -31.87 -4.87
C VAL A 140 14.52 -30.84 -3.74
N ASP A 141 15.53 -29.98 -3.65
CA ASP A 141 15.65 -28.99 -2.58
C ASP A 141 16.45 -27.76 -3.05
N VAL A 142 16.28 -26.64 -2.34
CA VAL A 142 17.10 -25.45 -2.50
C VAL A 142 17.52 -24.97 -1.12
N LYS A 143 18.82 -24.97 -0.84
CA LYS A 143 19.37 -24.54 0.44
C LYS A 143 20.15 -23.24 0.29
N VAL A 144 20.07 -22.38 1.30
CA VAL A 144 20.85 -21.14 1.38
C VAL A 144 21.74 -21.22 2.61
N ALA A 145 23.01 -20.87 2.45
CA ALA A 145 24.00 -20.84 3.51
C ALA A 145 24.70 -19.49 3.52
N HIS A 146 24.63 -18.78 4.64
CA HIS A 146 25.41 -17.58 4.87
C HIS A 146 26.77 -17.95 5.47
N GLN A 147 27.77 -17.08 5.34
CA GLN A 147 29.10 -17.34 5.86
C GLN A 147 29.07 -17.65 7.38
N GLY A 148 29.48 -18.86 7.74
CA GLY A 148 29.50 -19.34 9.13
C GLY A 148 28.20 -20.00 9.61
N GLU A 149 27.19 -20.13 8.76
CA GLU A 149 25.93 -20.80 9.07
C GLU A 149 25.79 -22.13 8.32
N ASN A 150 24.93 -23.01 8.85
CA ASN A 150 24.59 -24.26 8.18
C ASN A 150 23.59 -24.00 7.04
N PRO A 151 23.66 -24.75 5.93
CA PRO A 151 22.69 -24.65 4.84
C PRO A 151 21.26 -24.93 5.33
N THR A 152 20.35 -24.01 5.03
CA THR A 152 18.95 -24.12 5.41
C THR A 152 18.07 -24.18 4.17
N SER A 153 17.15 -25.14 4.13
CA SER A 153 16.18 -25.29 3.03
C SER A 153 15.26 -24.07 2.95
N CYS A 154 14.99 -23.59 1.73
CA CYS A 154 14.23 -22.38 1.46
C CYS A 154 12.97 -22.70 0.62
N PRO A 155 11.80 -22.88 1.26
CA PRO A 155 10.56 -23.27 0.58
C PRO A 155 10.12 -22.32 -0.55
N GLU A 156 10.32 -21.01 -0.39
CA GLU A 156 9.97 -20.03 -1.44
C GLU A 156 10.79 -20.25 -2.71
N LEU A 157 12.11 -20.49 -2.60
CA LEU A 157 12.96 -20.76 -3.76
C LEU A 157 12.60 -22.10 -4.42
N ILE A 158 12.27 -23.11 -3.61
CA ILE A 158 11.79 -24.41 -4.10
C ILE A 158 10.51 -24.22 -4.93
N GLN A 159 9.55 -23.43 -4.42
CA GLN A 159 8.31 -23.16 -5.12
C GLN A 159 8.55 -22.43 -6.44
N HIS A 160 9.36 -21.37 -6.45
CA HIS A 160 9.64 -20.60 -7.66
C HIS A 160 10.31 -21.45 -8.75
N LEU A 161 11.30 -22.27 -8.40
CA LEU A 161 11.96 -23.14 -9.37
C LEU A 161 11.05 -24.29 -9.84
N ARG A 162 10.24 -24.87 -8.95
CA ARG A 162 9.25 -25.92 -9.30
C ARG A 162 8.20 -25.39 -10.27
N GLU A 163 7.73 -24.17 -10.06
CA GLU A 163 6.80 -23.46 -10.94
C GLU A 163 7.48 -22.84 -12.19
N LYS A 164 8.81 -23.02 -12.34
CA LYS A 164 9.63 -22.45 -13.42
C LYS A 164 9.57 -20.92 -13.52
N LYS A 165 9.32 -20.26 -12.39
CA LYS A 165 9.35 -18.79 -12.22
C LYS A 165 10.78 -18.31 -12.02
N PHE A 166 11.59 -18.42 -13.07
CA PHE A 166 13.02 -18.08 -13.03
C PHE A 166 13.31 -16.60 -12.73
N GLU A 167 12.41 -15.68 -13.08
CA GLU A 167 12.60 -14.26 -12.72
C GLU A 167 12.43 -13.99 -11.25
N GLU A 168 11.49 -14.64 -10.57
CA GLU A 168 11.37 -14.52 -9.12
C GLU A 168 12.59 -15.14 -8.44
N PHE A 169 13.09 -16.28 -8.92
CA PHE A 169 14.36 -16.84 -8.44
C PHE A 169 15.54 -15.87 -8.63
N SER A 170 15.64 -15.23 -9.80
CA SER A 170 16.67 -14.21 -10.09
C SER A 170 16.55 -13.00 -9.15
N LYS A 171 15.33 -12.53 -8.85
CA LYS A 171 15.09 -11.46 -7.86
C LYS A 171 15.56 -11.85 -6.46
N HIS A 172 15.37 -13.10 -6.05
CA HIS A 172 15.91 -13.57 -4.77
C HIS A 172 17.44 -13.59 -4.75
N LEU A 173 18.10 -14.06 -5.82
CA LEU A 173 19.56 -13.98 -5.88
C LEU A 173 20.05 -12.54 -5.80
N LYS A 174 19.38 -11.62 -6.51
CA LYS A 174 19.66 -10.20 -6.42
C LYS A 174 19.49 -9.66 -5.00
N GLY A 175 18.42 -10.05 -4.30
CA GLY A 175 18.20 -9.69 -2.90
C GLY A 175 19.30 -10.19 -1.96
N LEU A 176 19.79 -11.41 -2.16
CA LEU A 176 20.94 -11.94 -1.41
C LEU A 176 22.23 -11.17 -1.69
N VAL A 177 22.48 -10.80 -2.94
CA VAL A 177 23.62 -9.94 -3.31
C VAL A 177 23.49 -8.56 -2.66
N ASP A 178 22.29 -7.96 -2.73
CA ASP A 178 22.02 -6.63 -2.18
C ASP A 178 22.17 -6.59 -0.65
N LEU A 179 21.86 -7.68 0.06
CA LEU A 179 22.08 -7.83 1.50
C LEU A 179 23.55 -7.59 1.91
N TYR A 180 24.50 -7.94 1.03
CA TYR A 180 25.94 -7.84 1.29
C TYR A 180 26.62 -6.70 0.54
N LYS A 181 25.87 -5.79 -0.08
CA LYS A 181 26.38 -4.51 -0.61
C LYS A 181 26.67 -3.52 0.52
N LEU A 182 27.54 -3.93 1.42
CA LEU A 182 27.93 -3.23 2.64
C LEU A 182 29.41 -2.84 2.56
N PRO A 183 29.81 -1.72 3.20
CA PRO A 183 31.20 -1.30 3.24
C PRO A 183 32.05 -2.26 4.09
N GLY A 184 33.33 -2.41 3.73
CA GLY A 184 34.33 -3.13 4.52
C GLY A 184 34.61 -4.57 4.08
N ASP A 185 35.42 -5.26 4.88
CA ASP A 185 35.85 -6.63 4.65
C ASP A 185 34.79 -7.67 5.09
N ASN A 186 35.01 -8.94 4.77
CA ASN A 186 34.04 -10.00 5.08
C ASN A 186 33.76 -10.11 6.59
N LYS A 187 34.76 -9.84 7.44
CA LYS A 187 34.57 -9.83 8.90
C LYS A 187 33.58 -8.75 9.34
N LEU A 188 33.69 -7.54 8.79
CA LEU A 188 32.77 -6.46 9.08
C LEU A 188 31.36 -6.77 8.54
N LYS A 189 31.26 -7.31 7.32
CA LYS A 189 29.98 -7.75 6.73
C LYS A 189 29.30 -8.83 7.59
N THR A 190 30.05 -9.80 8.12
CA THR A 190 29.51 -10.82 9.04
C THR A 190 28.94 -10.17 10.31
N LYS A 191 29.64 -9.18 10.90
CA LYS A 191 29.11 -8.46 12.08
C LYS A 191 27.84 -7.68 11.77
N MET A 192 27.77 -7.02 10.61
CA MET A 192 26.56 -6.32 10.16
C MET A 192 25.38 -7.27 9.93
N TYR A 193 25.64 -8.45 9.37
CA TYR A 193 24.63 -9.49 9.21
C TYR A 193 24.12 -10.04 10.55
N ILE A 194 25.01 -10.30 11.51
CA ILE A 194 24.64 -10.70 12.89
C ILE A 194 23.78 -9.62 13.57
N ALA A 195 24.12 -8.34 13.36
CA ALA A 195 23.34 -7.22 13.88
C ALA A 195 21.92 -7.21 13.30
N LEU A 196 21.79 -7.44 11.99
CA LEU A 196 20.49 -7.56 11.34
C LEU A 196 19.68 -8.73 11.89
N GLN A 197 20.27 -9.92 12.00
CA GLN A 197 19.59 -11.10 12.57
C GLN A 197 19.11 -10.87 14.00
N SER A 198 19.93 -10.22 14.82
CA SER A 198 19.58 -9.89 16.21
C SER A 198 18.36 -8.99 16.27
N LEU A 199 18.31 -7.97 15.40
CA LEU A 199 17.14 -7.11 15.25
C LEU A 199 15.92 -7.90 14.77
N GLU A 200 16.05 -8.75 13.74
CA GLU A 200 14.95 -9.57 13.21
C GLU A 200 14.30 -10.43 14.31
N LEU A 201 15.11 -11.02 15.20
CA LEU A 201 14.64 -11.80 16.34
C LEU A 201 13.87 -10.96 17.37
N ASP A 202 14.38 -9.76 17.71
CA ASP A 202 13.68 -8.85 18.63
C ASP A 202 12.33 -8.38 18.04
N LEU A 203 12.29 -8.06 16.75
CA LEU A 203 11.04 -7.67 16.08
C LEU A 203 10.02 -8.82 16.06
N ALA A 204 10.45 -10.03 15.71
CA ALA A 204 9.57 -11.21 15.73
C ALA A 204 8.99 -11.44 17.13
N LYS A 205 9.83 -11.32 18.15
CA LYS A 205 9.42 -11.44 19.54
C LYS A 205 8.42 -10.36 19.97
N MET A 206 8.63 -9.11 19.57
CA MET A 206 7.68 -8.02 19.85
C MET A 206 6.30 -8.26 19.24
N MET A 207 6.23 -8.74 18.00
CA MET A 207 4.97 -9.14 17.37
C MET A 207 4.29 -10.26 18.16
N HIS A 208 5.02 -11.32 18.50
CA HIS A 208 4.48 -12.46 19.24
C HIS A 208 3.98 -12.05 20.64
N MET A 209 4.72 -11.21 21.36
CA MET A 209 4.31 -10.67 22.65
C MET A 209 2.99 -9.90 22.54
N PHE A 210 2.84 -9.04 21.52
CA PHE A 210 1.60 -8.31 21.28
C PHE A 210 0.42 -9.25 21.04
N ARG A 211 0.58 -10.25 20.17
CA ARG A 211 -0.48 -11.23 19.88
C ARG A 211 -0.88 -12.04 21.10
N LEU A 212 0.09 -12.51 21.88
CA LEU A 212 -0.19 -13.27 23.10
C LEU A 212 -0.92 -12.43 24.15
N ALA A 213 -0.59 -11.14 24.25
CA ALA A 213 -1.23 -10.24 25.21
C ALA A 213 -2.66 -9.83 24.81
N THR A 214 -2.96 -9.76 23.52
CA THR A 214 -4.23 -9.18 23.01
C THR A 214 -5.16 -10.18 22.34
N ASN A 215 -4.67 -11.39 22.03
CA ASN A 215 -5.35 -12.35 21.16
C ASN A 215 -5.76 -11.75 19.80
N ALA A 216 -4.94 -10.81 19.29
CA ALA A 216 -5.24 -10.05 18.08
C ALA A 216 -5.24 -10.92 16.82
N ASN A 217 -6.22 -10.67 15.94
CA ASN A 217 -6.26 -11.24 14.60
C ASN A 217 -5.21 -10.58 13.67
N THR A 218 -5.12 -11.03 12.41
CA THR A 218 -4.15 -10.52 11.43
C THR A 218 -4.28 -9.00 11.21
N VAL A 219 -5.49 -8.49 11.03
CA VAL A 219 -5.77 -7.07 10.76
C VAL A 219 -5.44 -6.22 11.98
N GLU A 220 -5.85 -6.67 13.15
CA GLU A 220 -5.50 -6.03 14.42
C GLU A 220 -3.98 -6.03 14.65
N THR A 221 -3.28 -7.10 14.29
CA THR A 221 -1.82 -7.15 14.37
C THR A 221 -1.16 -6.14 13.43
N ILE A 222 -1.66 -5.99 12.20
CA ILE A 222 -1.17 -4.99 11.24
C ILE A 222 -1.37 -3.58 11.79
N LEU A 223 -2.58 -3.26 12.25
CA LEU A 223 -2.98 -1.90 12.61
C LEU A 223 -2.62 -1.48 14.04
N HIS A 224 -2.45 -2.44 14.96
CA HIS A 224 -2.29 -2.18 16.40
C HIS A 224 -1.02 -2.81 16.98
N GLY A 225 -0.41 -3.76 16.27
CA GLY A 225 0.80 -4.42 16.73
C GLY A 225 1.96 -3.44 16.85
N SER A 226 2.77 -3.60 17.91
CA SER A 226 3.97 -2.79 18.15
C SER A 226 4.91 -2.74 16.94
N VAL A 227 5.00 -3.83 16.17
CA VAL A 227 5.83 -3.91 14.95
C VAL A 227 5.02 -4.22 13.68
N GLY A 228 3.69 -4.26 13.76
CA GLY A 228 2.83 -4.77 12.69
C GLY A 228 2.90 -6.29 12.53
N LEU A 229 2.39 -6.82 11.41
CA LEU A 229 2.55 -8.22 11.06
C LEU A 229 3.92 -8.44 10.41
N LEU A 230 4.75 -9.26 11.05
CA LEU A 230 6.09 -9.59 10.56
C LEU A 230 6.05 -10.83 9.65
N THR A 231 6.61 -10.70 8.47
CA THR A 231 6.97 -11.84 7.60
C THR A 231 8.47 -12.06 7.70
N PRO A 232 8.94 -13.26 8.09
CA PRO A 232 10.36 -13.54 8.27
C PRO A 232 11.12 -13.48 6.94
N ARG A 233 12.43 -13.29 7.02
CA ARG A 233 13.32 -13.33 5.86
C ARG A 233 13.28 -14.72 5.23
N SER A 234 13.22 -14.75 3.91
CA SER A 234 13.20 -16.01 3.15
C SER A 234 13.93 -15.83 1.82
N GLY A 235 15.00 -16.60 1.62
CA GLY A 235 15.94 -16.40 0.53
C GLY A 235 16.47 -14.96 0.50
N GLY A 236 16.32 -14.28 -0.65
CA GLY A 236 16.70 -12.87 -0.81
C GLY A 236 15.65 -11.86 -0.34
N ASN A 237 14.49 -12.29 0.11
CA ASN A 237 13.44 -11.39 0.58
C ASN A 237 13.69 -10.99 2.03
N LEU A 238 13.88 -9.70 2.27
CA LEU A 238 14.07 -9.13 3.61
C LEU A 238 12.86 -9.38 4.53
N VAL A 239 13.09 -9.31 5.85
CA VAL A 239 11.99 -9.22 6.83
C VAL A 239 11.09 -8.06 6.46
N THR A 240 9.78 -8.31 6.41
CA THR A 240 8.78 -7.32 6.04
C THR A 240 7.84 -7.10 7.22
N LEU A 241 7.54 -5.84 7.55
CA LEU A 241 6.55 -5.44 8.53
C LEU A 241 5.37 -4.81 7.81
N GLN A 242 4.23 -5.50 7.80
CA GLN A 242 2.98 -4.94 7.30
C GLN A 242 2.39 -4.04 8.38
N CYS A 243 2.27 -2.74 8.08
CA CYS A 243 2.02 -1.74 9.11
C CYS A 243 0.70 -1.00 8.98
N TYR A 244 0.16 -0.85 7.77
CA TYR A 244 -1.12 -0.18 7.57
C TYR A 244 -1.87 -0.81 6.39
N ILE A 245 -3.18 -0.95 6.56
CA ILE A 245 -4.13 -1.32 5.52
C ILE A 245 -5.38 -0.45 5.69
N SER A 246 -5.90 0.08 4.61
CA SER A 246 -7.17 0.80 4.60
C SER A 246 -8.34 -0.19 4.49
N PRO A 247 -9.56 0.20 4.89
CA PRO A 247 -10.77 -0.58 4.62
C PRO A 247 -10.90 -1.00 3.15
N TYR A 248 -10.56 -0.13 2.20
CA TYR A 248 -10.59 -0.46 0.76
C TYR A 248 -9.60 -1.53 0.36
N ASP A 249 -8.44 -1.61 1.01
CA ASP A 249 -7.46 -2.68 0.72
C ASP A 249 -8.03 -4.07 1.05
N ILE A 250 -8.99 -4.15 1.98
CA ILE A 250 -9.60 -5.41 2.41
C ILE A 250 -10.74 -5.81 1.46
N PHE A 251 -11.32 -4.88 0.69
CA PHE A 251 -12.38 -5.17 -0.26
C PHE A 251 -11.81 -5.32 -1.67
N GLN A 252 -12.04 -6.47 -2.29
CA GLN A 252 -11.60 -6.69 -3.67
C GLN A 252 -12.48 -5.90 -4.64
N GLU A 253 -11.85 -5.07 -5.48
CA GLU A 253 -12.55 -4.23 -6.46
C GLU A 253 -13.32 -5.14 -7.46
N GLY A 254 -14.65 -5.04 -7.45
CA GLY A 254 -15.54 -5.72 -8.41
C GLY A 254 -16.25 -6.99 -7.92
N SER A 255 -15.85 -7.62 -6.82
CA SER A 255 -16.53 -8.84 -6.30
C SER A 255 -17.33 -8.61 -5.02
N GLY A 256 -17.12 -7.49 -4.31
CA GLY A 256 -17.77 -7.22 -3.01
C GLY A 256 -17.39 -8.19 -1.89
N THR A 257 -16.43 -9.10 -2.14
CA THR A 257 -15.98 -10.09 -1.17
C THR A 257 -14.81 -9.55 -0.35
N GLN A 258 -14.93 -9.65 0.98
CA GLN A 258 -13.85 -9.31 1.90
C GLN A 258 -12.68 -10.29 1.71
N LEU A 259 -11.45 -9.77 1.62
CA LEU A 259 -10.24 -10.58 1.67
C LEU A 259 -10.13 -11.22 3.06
N ASN A 260 -10.17 -12.55 3.11
CA ASN A 260 -9.91 -13.30 4.34
C ASN A 260 -8.40 -13.31 4.60
N LEU A 261 -7.90 -12.31 5.32
CA LEU A 261 -6.47 -12.16 5.62
C LEU A 261 -6.03 -13.11 6.75
N THR A 262 -5.23 -14.11 6.40
CA THR A 262 -4.48 -14.98 7.32
C THR A 262 -3.01 -14.61 7.29
N ASP A 263 -2.27 -14.90 8.35
CA ASP A 263 -0.83 -14.58 8.45
C ASP A 263 0.00 -15.03 7.24
N SER A 264 -0.39 -16.14 6.61
CA SER A 264 0.28 -16.73 5.44
C SER A 264 -0.15 -16.16 4.09
N ASN A 265 -1.22 -15.37 4.01
CA ASN A 265 -1.81 -14.95 2.73
C ASN A 265 -1.83 -13.43 2.51
N VAL A 266 -1.26 -12.64 3.42
CA VAL A 266 -1.17 -11.18 3.25
C VAL A 266 -0.16 -10.85 2.14
N PRO A 267 -0.60 -10.28 1.00
CA PRO A 267 0.34 -9.89 -0.05
C PRO A 267 1.27 -8.79 0.44
N ARG A 268 2.57 -8.90 0.17
CA ARG A 268 3.58 -7.88 0.56
C ARG A 268 3.30 -6.50 -0.05
N SER A 269 2.53 -6.46 -1.14
CA SER A 269 2.12 -5.24 -1.86
C SER A 269 0.81 -4.62 -1.36
N LEU A 270 0.09 -5.28 -0.45
CA LEU A 270 -1.15 -4.77 0.13
C LEU A 270 -0.83 -3.59 1.05
N GLY A 271 -1.58 -2.49 0.97
CA GLY A 271 -1.39 -1.33 1.84
C GLY A 271 0.06 -0.83 1.95
N VAL A 272 0.46 -0.47 3.17
CA VAL A 272 1.82 0.01 3.50
C VAL A 272 2.59 -1.06 4.28
N SER A 273 3.73 -1.44 3.72
CA SER A 273 4.69 -2.35 4.36
C SER A 273 6.10 -1.77 4.31
N VAL A 274 6.92 -2.16 5.29
CA VAL A 274 8.32 -1.76 5.37
C VAL A 274 9.24 -2.97 5.47
N SER A 275 10.32 -2.97 4.70
CA SER A 275 11.37 -3.99 4.78
C SER A 275 12.47 -3.56 5.74
N VAL A 276 12.91 -4.47 6.59
CA VAL A 276 13.97 -4.24 7.57
C VAL A 276 15.31 -4.60 6.93
N THR A 277 16.29 -3.71 7.04
CA THR A 277 17.63 -3.93 6.46
C THR A 277 18.70 -3.17 7.22
N ILE A 278 19.95 -3.43 6.87
CA ILE A 278 21.13 -2.68 7.31
C ILE A 278 21.83 -2.10 6.08
N GLU A 279 22.25 -0.84 6.14
CA GLU A 279 23.05 -0.22 5.08
C GLU A 279 24.25 0.52 5.66
N GLY A 280 25.30 0.65 4.85
CA GLY A 280 26.49 1.42 5.22
C GLY A 280 26.19 2.92 5.34
N THR A 281 26.80 3.56 6.33
CA THR A 281 26.68 5.00 6.59
C THR A 281 28.05 5.64 6.76
N SER A 282 28.14 6.95 6.52
CA SER A 282 29.36 7.72 6.79
C SER A 282 29.65 7.85 8.29
N ALA A 283 28.61 7.91 9.11
CA ALA A 283 28.69 7.90 10.57
C ALA A 283 28.80 6.48 11.12
N VAL A 284 29.38 6.37 12.31
CA VAL A 284 29.47 5.13 13.08
C VAL A 284 28.38 5.12 14.14
N TYR A 285 27.64 4.01 14.20
CA TYR A 285 26.57 3.81 15.18
C TYR A 285 26.79 2.53 15.98
N LYS A 286 26.46 2.58 17.28
CA LYS A 286 26.45 1.42 18.15
C LYS A 286 25.19 0.60 17.91
N LEU A 287 25.34 -0.59 17.31
CA LEU A 287 24.24 -1.48 16.94
C LEU A 287 24.24 -2.78 17.77
N PRO A 288 23.06 -3.33 18.13
CA PRO A 288 22.95 -4.64 18.76
C PRO A 288 23.43 -5.76 17.84
N ILE A 289 24.20 -6.68 18.40
CA ILE A 289 24.70 -7.92 17.77
C ILE A 289 24.22 -9.18 18.51
N ALA A 290 23.34 -8.99 19.49
CA ALA A 290 22.58 -10.05 20.13
C ALA A 290 21.16 -9.53 20.41
N PRO A 291 20.12 -10.41 20.39
CA PRO A 291 18.77 -10.01 20.74
C PRO A 291 18.71 -9.37 22.13
N LEU A 292 18.09 -8.20 22.22
CA LEU A 292 18.04 -7.42 23.45
C LEU A 292 16.87 -7.82 24.35
N ILE A 293 15.85 -8.48 23.81
CA ILE A 293 14.70 -8.97 24.57
C ILE A 293 15.03 -10.38 25.09
N THR A 294 15.38 -10.53 26.36
CA THR A 294 15.81 -11.81 26.98
C THR A 294 14.74 -12.39 27.93
N GLY A 295 14.49 -13.71 27.89
CA GLY A 295 13.43 -14.37 28.69
C GLY A 295 12.10 -14.58 27.94
N SER A 296 11.09 -15.22 28.54
CA SER A 296 9.83 -15.55 27.83
C SER A 296 8.96 -14.31 27.57
N HIS A 297 8.83 -13.40 28.54
CA HIS A 297 8.04 -12.17 28.44
C HIS A 297 8.59 -11.04 29.33
N PRO A 298 9.79 -10.49 29.07
CA PRO A 298 10.27 -9.35 29.83
C PRO A 298 9.41 -8.14 29.44
N VAL A 299 8.47 -7.76 30.31
CA VAL A 299 7.73 -6.50 30.17
C VAL A 299 8.18 -5.53 31.24
N ASP A 300 8.24 -4.24 30.89
CA ASP A 300 8.45 -3.19 31.87
C ASP A 300 7.18 -2.98 32.72
N ASN A 301 7.26 -2.08 33.70
CA ASN A 301 6.13 -1.75 34.58
C ASN A 301 4.90 -1.19 33.83
N LYS A 302 5.01 -0.92 32.53
CA LYS A 302 3.96 -0.40 31.64
C LYS A 302 3.43 -1.46 30.66
N GLY A 303 3.88 -2.72 30.76
CA GLY A 303 3.47 -3.80 29.88
C GLY A 303 4.13 -3.78 28.49
N THR A 304 5.17 -2.97 28.30
CA THR A 304 5.93 -2.88 27.03
C THR A 304 7.17 -3.79 27.07
N PRO A 305 7.68 -4.27 25.92
CA PRO A 305 8.88 -5.12 25.91
C PRO A 305 10.07 -4.43 26.59
N ALA A 306 10.63 -5.08 27.61
CA ALA A 306 11.82 -4.61 28.30
C ALA A 306 13.08 -5.07 27.55
N PHE A 307 13.95 -4.12 27.25
CA PHE A 307 15.21 -4.35 26.55
C PHE A 307 16.36 -4.42 27.54
N SER A 308 17.29 -5.35 27.32
CA SER A 308 18.56 -5.37 28.04
C SER A 308 19.36 -4.10 27.77
N THR A 309 20.15 -3.68 28.77
CA THR A 309 20.99 -2.50 28.66
C THR A 309 22.05 -2.67 27.57
N VAL A 310 22.33 -1.60 26.83
CA VAL A 310 23.38 -1.56 25.80
C VAL A 310 24.75 -1.66 26.45
N THR A 311 25.52 -2.69 26.10
CA THR A 311 26.88 -2.96 26.60
C THR A 311 27.82 -3.28 25.43
N ASN A 312 29.10 -3.48 25.71
CA ASN A 312 30.08 -3.88 24.68
C ASN A 312 30.03 -5.39 24.36
N SER A 313 29.23 -6.17 25.10
CA SER A 313 29.05 -7.61 24.83
C SER A 313 27.86 -7.90 23.91
N ASN A 314 26.82 -7.06 23.94
CA ASN A 314 25.62 -7.20 23.10
C ASN A 314 25.51 -6.16 21.97
N CYS A 315 26.40 -5.16 21.92
CA CYS A 315 26.42 -4.15 20.86
C CYS A 315 27.85 -3.86 20.38
N VAL A 316 27.98 -3.40 19.13
CA VAL A 316 29.27 -3.02 18.53
C VAL A 316 29.12 -1.76 17.67
N ASP A 317 30.17 -0.96 17.59
CA ASP A 317 30.24 0.22 16.71
C ASP A 317 30.46 -0.22 15.26
N LEU A 318 29.53 0.16 14.37
CA LEU A 318 29.55 -0.19 12.95
C LEU A 318 29.37 1.07 12.08
N PRO A 319 30.04 1.17 10.92
CA PRO A 319 29.77 2.21 9.92
C PRO A 319 28.51 1.88 9.12
N ALA A 320 27.42 1.60 9.83
CA ALA A 320 26.13 1.20 9.29
C ALA A 320 25.01 1.56 10.25
N CYS A 321 23.79 1.58 9.72
CA CYS A 321 22.56 1.81 10.48
C CYS A 321 21.46 0.89 9.97
N PHE A 322 20.46 0.57 10.81
CA PHE A 322 19.27 -0.12 10.34
C PHE A 322 18.35 0.85 9.59
N PHE A 323 17.57 0.31 8.67
CA PHE A 323 16.59 1.07 7.89
C PHE A 323 15.26 0.33 7.81
N LEU A 324 14.17 1.09 7.96
CA LEU A 324 12.83 0.69 7.52
C LEU A 324 12.65 1.22 6.09
N LYS A 325 12.71 0.32 5.10
CA LYS A 325 12.50 0.67 3.68
C LYS A 325 11.04 0.52 3.31
N MET A 326 10.41 1.61 2.90
CA MET A 326 9.02 1.58 2.44
C MET A 326 8.90 0.70 1.19
N ASN A 327 7.83 -0.09 1.10
CA ASN A 327 7.50 -0.85 -0.11
C ASN A 327 7.34 0.03 -1.35
N ARG A 328 6.90 1.28 -1.14
CA ARG A 328 6.86 2.37 -2.12
C ARG A 328 7.22 3.69 -1.42
N PRO A 329 7.92 4.63 -2.08
CA PRO A 329 8.10 5.97 -1.53
C PRO A 329 6.75 6.57 -1.12
N MET A 330 6.64 7.05 0.11
CA MET A 330 5.38 7.57 0.66
C MET A 330 5.52 9.05 1.00
N PRO A 331 4.50 9.89 0.73
CA PRO A 331 4.54 11.29 1.11
C PRO A 331 4.40 11.48 2.63
N PHE A 332 5.27 12.31 3.19
CA PHE A 332 5.20 12.74 4.59
C PHE A 332 5.24 14.26 4.72
N SER A 333 4.52 14.80 5.70
CA SER A 333 4.66 16.21 6.06
C SER A 333 6.03 16.49 6.69
N THR A 334 6.47 17.74 6.59
CA THR A 334 7.75 18.15 7.21
C THR A 334 7.76 17.95 8.73
N ALA A 335 6.63 18.14 9.42
CA ALA A 335 6.51 17.87 10.85
C ALA A 335 6.71 16.38 11.17
N PHE A 336 6.15 15.49 10.36
CA PHE A 336 6.29 14.05 10.56
C PHE A 336 7.72 13.57 10.27
N ILE A 337 8.37 14.12 9.25
CA ILE A 337 9.80 13.86 8.97
C ILE A 337 10.66 14.29 10.17
N LYS A 338 10.44 15.50 10.71
CA LYS A 338 11.13 15.99 11.92
C LYS A 338 10.88 15.08 13.12
N ARG A 339 9.64 14.62 13.32
CA ARG A 339 9.26 13.72 14.41
C ARG A 339 9.99 12.38 14.30
N MET A 340 10.16 11.81 13.11
CA MET A 340 10.98 10.61 12.90
C MET A 340 12.45 10.85 13.24
N SER A 341 13.03 11.95 12.77
CA SER A 341 14.42 12.29 13.07
C SER A 341 14.66 12.49 14.56
N ASN A 342 13.72 13.11 15.27
CA ASN A 342 13.79 13.26 16.72
C ASN A 342 13.64 11.90 17.45
N ALA A 343 12.82 10.99 16.92
CA ALA A 343 12.62 9.67 17.52
C ALA A 343 13.89 8.80 17.48
N THR A 344 14.71 8.93 16.42
CA THR A 344 15.91 8.10 16.24
C THR A 344 17.20 8.82 16.56
N LEU A 345 17.16 10.16 16.63
CA LEU A 345 18.30 11.07 16.65
C LEU A 345 19.19 10.94 15.40
N ILE A 346 18.59 10.48 14.29
CA ILE A 346 19.25 10.32 12.99
C ILE A 346 18.40 11.04 11.93
N PRO A 347 18.99 11.92 11.10
CA PRO A 347 18.24 12.58 10.05
C PRO A 347 17.68 11.56 9.05
N VAL A 348 16.41 11.72 8.64
CA VAL A 348 15.79 10.81 7.65
C VAL A 348 16.48 10.92 6.29
N PHE A 349 16.90 12.14 5.94
CA PHE A 349 17.62 12.45 4.70
C PHE A 349 19.04 12.90 5.02
N GLU A 350 20.02 12.39 4.28
CA GLU A 350 21.41 12.85 4.38
C GLU A 350 21.57 14.29 3.89
N THR A 351 20.81 14.65 2.85
CA THR A 351 20.75 16.00 2.29
C THR A 351 19.33 16.55 2.41
N ALA A 352 19.19 17.88 2.49
CA ALA A 352 17.88 18.51 2.59
C ALA A 352 17.01 18.12 1.37
N PRO A 353 15.82 17.53 1.58
CA PRO A 353 14.97 17.12 0.47
C PRO A 353 14.34 18.34 -0.22
N SER A 354 14.00 18.19 -1.51
CA SER A 354 13.15 19.15 -2.19
C SER A 354 11.74 19.09 -1.61
N LEU A 355 11.29 20.19 -1.01
CA LEU A 355 9.95 20.28 -0.45
C LEU A 355 8.92 20.58 -1.54
N SER A 356 7.73 20.00 -1.40
CA SER A 356 6.59 20.28 -2.28
C SER A 356 5.30 20.24 -1.48
N PRO A 357 4.20 20.88 -1.95
CA PRO A 357 2.90 20.80 -1.31
C PRO A 357 2.49 19.33 -1.08
N LEU A 358 2.11 18.99 0.15
CA LEU A 358 1.87 17.60 0.54
C LEU A 358 0.77 16.94 -0.31
N TYR A 359 -0.30 17.68 -0.63
CA TYR A 359 -1.40 17.16 -1.45
C TYR A 359 -0.94 16.80 -2.86
N GLN A 360 0.01 17.55 -3.44
CA GLN A 360 0.57 17.22 -4.75
C GLN A 360 1.34 15.90 -4.71
N LEU A 361 2.08 15.66 -3.62
CA LEU A 361 2.81 14.41 -3.43
C LEU A 361 1.86 13.21 -3.20
N ILE A 362 0.76 13.42 -2.45
CA ILE A 362 -0.29 12.40 -2.26
C ILE A 362 -0.96 12.06 -3.59
N VAL A 363 -1.35 13.07 -4.38
CA VAL A 363 -1.92 12.88 -5.72
C VAL A 363 -0.95 12.09 -6.61
N GLN A 364 0.32 12.50 -6.66
CA GLN A 364 1.33 11.81 -7.44
C GLN A 364 1.46 10.34 -7.03
N SER A 365 1.53 10.07 -5.72
CA SER A 365 1.59 8.71 -5.19
C SER A 365 0.35 7.89 -5.57
N GLN A 366 -0.85 8.47 -5.50
CA GLN A 366 -2.09 7.77 -5.81
C GLN A 366 -2.23 7.47 -7.30
N LEU A 367 -1.84 8.40 -8.18
CA LEU A 367 -1.86 8.18 -9.64
C LEU A 367 -0.89 7.06 -10.05
N GLN A 368 0.28 6.98 -9.41
CA GLN A 368 1.24 5.88 -9.65
C GLN A 368 0.69 4.51 -9.23
N LEU A 369 -0.27 4.45 -8.30
CA LEU A 369 -0.94 3.20 -7.94
C LEU A 369 -2.00 2.78 -8.96
N LEU A 370 -2.65 3.74 -9.61
CA LEU A 370 -3.71 3.49 -10.59
C LEU A 370 -3.15 3.09 -11.96
N GLU A 371 -1.98 3.61 -12.33
CA GLU A 371 -1.32 3.30 -13.60
C GLU A 371 -0.14 2.34 -13.35
N GLU A 372 -0.38 1.03 -13.46
CA GLU A 372 0.63 -0.02 -13.24
C GLU A 372 1.92 0.21 -14.08
N GLY A 373 2.93 0.84 -13.47
CA GLY A 373 4.32 0.75 -13.91
C GLY A 373 4.80 1.70 -15.02
N SER A 374 4.03 2.73 -15.42
CA SER A 374 4.55 3.79 -16.29
C SER A 374 5.03 5.01 -15.51
N SER A 375 6.26 5.45 -15.79
CA SER A 375 6.77 6.74 -15.31
C SER A 375 5.98 7.87 -15.98
N MET A 376 5.00 8.41 -15.27
CA MET A 376 4.21 9.53 -15.78
C MET A 376 4.93 10.87 -15.61
N PRO A 377 4.66 11.84 -16.50
CA PRO A 377 5.00 13.24 -16.26
C PRO A 377 4.37 13.72 -14.95
N ALA A 378 4.92 14.77 -14.35
CA ALA A 378 4.33 15.42 -13.19
C ALA A 378 2.83 15.69 -13.44
N PRO A 379 1.95 15.53 -12.43
CA PRO A 379 0.53 15.81 -12.59
C PRO A 379 0.36 17.20 -13.19
N SER A 380 -0.56 17.33 -14.16
CA SER A 380 -1.01 18.65 -14.59
C SER A 380 -1.45 19.44 -13.34
N HIS A 381 -1.28 20.76 -13.34
CA HIS A 381 -1.64 21.61 -12.19
C HIS A 381 -3.15 21.57 -11.84
N ASN A 382 -3.93 20.75 -12.54
CA ASN A 382 -5.34 20.54 -12.28
C ASN A 382 -5.53 19.61 -11.06
N MET A 383 -5.94 20.20 -9.94
CA MET A 383 -6.22 19.51 -8.68
C MET A 383 -7.71 19.15 -8.52
N HIS A 384 -8.47 19.11 -9.63
CA HIS A 384 -9.86 18.66 -9.66
C HIS A 384 -9.93 17.15 -9.96
N PHE A 385 -10.61 16.42 -9.08
CA PHE A 385 -10.80 14.98 -9.21
C PHE A 385 -12.27 14.61 -9.12
N TYR A 386 -12.68 13.64 -9.94
CA TYR A 386 -14.07 13.28 -10.10
C TYR A 386 -14.35 11.89 -9.53
N SER A 387 -15.44 11.75 -8.78
CA SER A 387 -15.88 10.47 -8.23
C SER A 387 -17.33 10.19 -8.61
N ILE A 388 -17.56 9.02 -9.19
CA ILE A 388 -18.90 8.50 -9.52
C ILE A 388 -19.27 7.49 -8.44
N LEU A 389 -20.26 7.84 -7.64
CA LEU A 389 -20.90 7.01 -6.62
C LEU A 389 -22.27 6.54 -7.16
N PRO A 390 -22.89 5.51 -6.55
CA PRO A 390 -24.13 4.91 -7.08
C PRO A 390 -25.27 5.88 -7.41
N ASP A 391 -25.39 6.95 -6.63
CA ASP A 391 -26.49 7.93 -6.68
C ASP A 391 -25.99 9.38 -6.70
N GLN A 392 -24.66 9.60 -6.72
CA GLN A 392 -24.08 10.94 -6.62
C GLN A 392 -22.83 11.08 -7.51
N GLN A 393 -22.63 12.27 -8.07
CA GLN A 393 -21.41 12.64 -8.80
C GLN A 393 -20.71 13.76 -8.04
N HIS A 394 -19.45 13.54 -7.67
CA HIS A 394 -18.67 14.48 -6.87
C HIS A 394 -17.47 15.00 -7.67
N CYS A 395 -17.15 16.28 -7.48
CA CYS A 395 -15.91 16.93 -7.89
C CYS A 395 -15.18 17.43 -6.62
N TYR A 396 -13.93 17.00 -6.46
CA TYR A 396 -13.05 17.38 -5.36
C TYR A 396 -11.95 18.28 -5.88
N PHE A 397 -11.92 19.52 -5.38
CA PHE A 397 -10.78 20.41 -5.55
C PHE A 397 -9.84 20.27 -4.36
N LEU A 398 -8.63 19.74 -4.58
CA LEU A 398 -7.62 19.59 -3.54
C LEU A 398 -6.74 20.84 -3.46
N ASN A 399 -7.07 21.76 -2.56
CA ASN A 399 -6.38 23.04 -2.40
C ASN A 399 -5.12 22.90 -1.53
N GLY A 400 -4.08 22.27 -2.09
CA GLY A 400 -2.81 22.02 -1.38
C GLY A 400 -1.99 23.29 -1.08
N ASN A 401 -2.36 24.43 -1.66
CA ASN A 401 -1.65 25.70 -1.49
C ASN A 401 -2.32 26.61 -0.45
N ALA A 402 -3.44 26.20 0.14
CA ALA A 402 -4.08 26.94 1.21
C ALA A 402 -3.10 27.13 2.38
N PRO A 403 -3.02 28.35 2.95
CA PRO A 403 -2.15 28.60 4.09
C PRO A 403 -2.68 27.85 5.32
N ILE A 404 -1.79 27.12 5.99
CA ILE A 404 -2.06 26.61 7.34
C ILE A 404 -1.78 27.71 8.38
N GLN A 405 -2.02 27.44 9.67
CA GLN A 405 -1.94 28.44 10.76
C GLN A 405 -0.65 29.29 10.77
N ASP A 406 0.46 28.78 10.25
CA ASP A 406 1.75 29.48 10.14
C ASP A 406 1.95 30.28 8.83
N SER A 407 0.88 30.55 8.07
CA SER A 407 0.89 31.30 6.79
C SER A 407 1.71 30.68 5.65
N HIS A 408 2.24 29.48 5.84
CA HIS A 408 2.86 28.66 4.79
C HIS A 408 1.88 27.59 4.31
N SER A 409 2.07 27.07 3.09
CA SER A 409 1.32 25.88 2.64
C SER A 409 1.87 24.62 3.31
N LEU A 410 1.04 23.59 3.45
CA LEU A 410 1.47 22.31 4.04
C LEU A 410 2.49 21.62 3.12
N GLN A 411 3.76 21.65 3.53
CA GLN A 411 4.87 21.07 2.77
C GLN A 411 5.22 19.65 3.22
N GLY A 412 5.76 18.86 2.29
CA GLY A 412 6.22 17.50 2.54
C GLY A 412 7.32 17.05 1.59
N ALA A 413 7.74 15.80 1.75
CA ALA A 413 8.68 15.11 0.86
C ALA A 413 8.34 13.61 0.76
N MET A 414 8.81 12.96 -0.31
CA MET A 414 8.69 11.51 -0.47
C MET A 414 9.78 10.81 0.36
N VAL A 415 9.39 9.91 1.26
CA VAL A 415 10.29 9.12 2.09
C VAL A 415 10.31 7.68 1.59
N SER A 416 11.50 7.16 1.29
CA SER A 416 11.70 5.77 0.85
C SER A 416 12.31 4.87 1.91
N LYS A 417 13.10 5.44 2.84
CA LYS A 417 13.72 4.70 3.93
C LYS A 417 13.89 5.58 5.17
N ILE A 418 13.83 4.97 6.36
CA ILE A 418 13.92 5.65 7.65
C ILE A 418 15.03 4.98 8.49
N PRO A 419 16.09 5.71 8.89
CA PRO A 419 17.19 5.14 9.66
C PRO A 419 16.86 5.00 11.14
N PHE A 420 17.33 3.94 11.78
CA PHE A 420 17.26 3.73 13.22
C PHE A 420 18.36 2.78 13.72
N ARG A 421 18.61 2.77 15.04
CA ARG A 421 19.73 2.05 15.66
C ARG A 421 19.34 1.03 16.74
N HIS A 422 18.09 1.03 17.19
CA HIS A 422 17.64 0.21 18.30
C HIS A 422 16.22 -0.32 18.06
N PRO A 423 15.92 -1.60 18.38
CA PRO A 423 14.60 -2.20 18.16
C PRO A 423 13.45 -1.42 18.82
N ALA A 424 13.69 -0.82 19.99
CA ALA A 424 12.71 0.02 20.70
C ALA A 424 12.23 1.25 19.91
N HIS A 425 12.95 1.68 18.85
CA HIS A 425 12.50 2.80 18.02
C HIS A 425 11.41 2.40 17.03
N VAL A 426 11.34 1.12 16.65
CA VAL A 426 10.44 0.65 15.59
C VAL A 426 8.96 0.90 15.90
N PRO A 427 8.45 0.67 17.13
CA PRO A 427 7.05 0.98 17.44
C PRO A 427 6.67 2.44 17.21
N LEU A 428 7.48 3.37 17.73
CA LEU A 428 7.22 4.80 17.53
C LEU A 428 7.31 5.22 16.06
N LEU A 429 8.27 4.66 15.30
CA LEU A 429 8.37 4.93 13.86
C LEU A 429 7.15 4.42 13.10
N LEU A 430 6.67 3.22 13.43
CA LEU A 430 5.47 2.65 12.82
C LEU A 430 4.21 3.46 13.15
N ASP A 431 4.09 4.00 14.36
CA ASP A 431 2.96 4.89 14.70
C ASP A 431 2.95 6.16 13.84
N ILE A 432 4.13 6.73 13.57
CA ILE A 432 4.26 7.89 12.67
C ILE A 432 3.91 7.50 11.23
N ILE A 433 4.41 6.36 10.74
CA ILE A 433 4.12 5.83 9.40
C ILE A 433 2.62 5.59 9.24
N ARG A 434 1.99 4.91 10.19
CA ARG A 434 0.56 4.59 10.20
C ARG A 434 -0.31 5.84 10.20
N HIS A 435 0.02 6.82 11.03
CA HIS A 435 -0.73 8.07 11.08
C HIS A 435 -0.65 8.80 9.73
N GLN A 436 0.55 8.95 9.15
CA GLN A 436 0.68 9.58 7.84
C GLN A 436 -0.05 8.76 6.76
N ALA A 437 0.02 7.44 6.81
CA ALA A 437 -0.69 6.57 5.88
C ALA A 437 -2.21 6.76 5.94
N ALA A 438 -2.78 6.91 7.14
CA ALA A 438 -4.20 7.21 7.33
C ALA A 438 -4.59 8.57 6.75
N TYR A 439 -3.79 9.61 6.99
CA TYR A 439 -3.98 10.93 6.39
C TYR A 439 -3.92 10.86 4.85
N ASN A 440 -2.89 10.22 4.31
CA ASN A 440 -2.70 10.04 2.87
C ASN A 440 -3.85 9.23 2.25
N THR A 441 -4.39 8.23 2.96
CA THR A 441 -5.54 7.43 2.50
C THR A 441 -6.77 8.31 2.33
N LEU A 442 -7.07 9.18 3.31
CA LEU A 442 -8.24 10.06 3.24
C LEU A 442 -8.13 11.04 2.08
N ILE A 443 -7.00 11.74 1.94
CA ILE A 443 -6.79 12.68 0.83
C ILE A 443 -6.75 11.95 -0.52
N GLY A 444 -6.02 10.83 -0.58
CA GLY A 444 -5.90 9.98 -1.77
C GLY A 444 -7.24 9.38 -2.22
N SER A 445 -8.21 9.20 -1.32
CA SER A 445 -9.54 8.68 -1.66
C SER A 445 -10.32 9.56 -2.65
N CYS A 446 -9.98 10.86 -2.73
CA CYS A 446 -10.54 11.80 -3.71
C CYS A 446 -9.98 11.58 -5.12
N VAL A 447 -8.79 10.98 -5.26
CA VAL A 447 -8.06 10.86 -6.52
C VAL A 447 -8.44 9.54 -7.20
N ARG A 448 -9.50 9.59 -8.03
CA ARG A 448 -9.90 8.47 -8.90
C ARG A 448 -9.90 8.90 -10.36
N GLN A 449 -9.41 8.03 -11.24
CA GLN A 449 -9.37 8.30 -12.68
C GLN A 449 -10.70 7.85 -13.31
N LYS A 450 -11.75 8.66 -13.13
CA LYS A 450 -13.01 8.51 -13.85
C LYS A 450 -13.31 9.81 -14.59
N SER A 451 -13.44 9.75 -15.91
CA SER A 451 -13.84 10.90 -16.72
C SER A 451 -15.34 11.13 -16.57
N ILE A 452 -15.73 12.26 -15.97
CA ILE A 452 -17.11 12.76 -15.99
C ILE A 452 -17.18 13.89 -17.03
N LYS A 453 -18.33 14.06 -17.70
CA LYS A 453 -18.60 15.26 -18.50
C LYS A 453 -18.84 16.43 -17.54
N GLU A 454 -18.03 17.48 -17.63
CA GLU A 454 -17.98 18.61 -16.67
C GLU A 454 -19.32 19.37 -16.51
N ASP A 455 -20.24 19.29 -17.47
CA ASP A 455 -21.50 20.06 -17.54
C ASP A 455 -22.76 19.33 -16.99
N SER A 456 -22.64 18.42 -16.02
CA SER A 456 -23.84 17.85 -15.38
C SER A 456 -24.37 18.77 -14.28
N ALA A 457 -25.61 19.24 -14.41
CA ALA A 457 -26.30 20.02 -13.36
C ALA A 457 -26.45 19.29 -12.00
N ALA A 458 -26.10 18.00 -11.92
CA ALA A 458 -26.13 17.19 -10.71
C ALA A 458 -24.76 17.04 -10.01
N LEU A 459 -23.71 17.71 -10.52
CA LEU A 459 -22.35 17.59 -9.99
C LEU A 459 -22.20 18.36 -8.67
N LEU A 460 -21.88 17.65 -7.60
CA LEU A 460 -21.57 18.24 -6.29
C LEU A 460 -20.10 18.63 -6.21
N GLN A 461 -19.84 19.88 -5.79
CA GLN A 461 -18.49 20.40 -5.64
C GLN A 461 -18.05 20.42 -4.18
N PHE A 462 -16.82 19.97 -3.94
CA PHE A 462 -16.19 19.92 -2.63
C PHE A 462 -14.80 20.53 -2.72
N GLU A 463 -14.44 21.39 -1.78
CA GLU A 463 -13.08 21.88 -1.61
C GLU A 463 -12.44 21.19 -0.39
N VAL A 464 -11.24 20.65 -0.56
CA VAL A 464 -10.45 20.03 0.51
C VAL A 464 -9.23 20.89 0.79
N CYS A 465 -9.14 21.45 1.99
CA CYS A 465 -8.07 22.36 2.40
C CYS A 465 -7.31 21.81 3.62
N PRO A 466 -5.97 21.81 3.61
CA PRO A 466 -5.20 21.49 4.81
C PRO A 466 -5.44 22.56 5.90
N LEU A 467 -5.43 22.15 7.17
CA LEU A 467 -5.56 23.05 8.32
C LEU A 467 -4.34 22.96 9.25
N THR A 468 -3.87 21.74 9.51
CA THR A 468 -2.65 21.43 10.29
C THR A 468 -1.92 20.26 9.64
N ASP A 469 -0.83 19.77 10.25
CA ASP A 469 -0.14 18.55 9.81
C ASP A 469 -1.00 17.27 9.89
N SER A 470 -2.09 17.31 10.67
CA SER A 470 -2.94 16.15 10.97
C SER A 470 -4.43 16.42 10.76
N SER A 471 -4.82 17.59 10.23
CA SER A 471 -6.23 17.94 10.03
C SER A 471 -6.47 18.73 8.75
N PHE A 472 -7.66 18.56 8.18
CA PHE A 472 -8.11 19.23 6.97
C PHE A 472 -9.61 19.53 7.02
N GLY A 473 -10.05 20.52 6.25
CA GLY A 473 -11.45 20.89 6.09
C GLY A 473 -11.99 20.42 4.74
N VAL A 474 -13.25 19.98 4.72
CA VAL A 474 -14.01 19.68 3.51
C VAL A 474 -15.20 20.63 3.45
N SER A 475 -15.12 21.61 2.56
CA SER A 475 -16.15 22.63 2.34
C SER A 475 -17.08 22.24 1.19
N PHE A 476 -18.38 22.42 1.37
CA PHE A 476 -19.41 22.07 0.39
C PHE A 476 -20.69 22.89 0.59
N GLN A 477 -21.50 22.98 -0.45
CA GLN A 477 -22.81 23.63 -0.36
C GLN A 477 -23.76 22.80 0.51
N HIS A 478 -24.50 23.46 1.38
CA HIS A 478 -25.51 22.83 2.22
C HIS A 478 -26.52 22.05 1.35
N PRO A 479 -26.94 20.83 1.72
CA PRO A 479 -27.86 20.02 0.90
C PRO A 479 -29.27 20.58 0.68
N VAL A 480 -29.58 21.76 1.22
CA VAL A 480 -30.97 22.27 1.41
C VAL A 480 -31.09 23.74 1.07
N ASN A 481 -30.05 24.51 1.36
CA ASN A 481 -30.01 25.93 1.10
C ASN A 481 -28.69 26.29 0.40
N GLU A 482 -28.48 27.56 0.12
CA GLU A 482 -27.29 28.04 -0.59
C GLU A 482 -26.13 28.38 0.36
N SER A 483 -26.18 27.98 1.64
CA SER A 483 -25.10 28.24 2.59
C SER A 483 -23.91 27.30 2.38
N LEU A 484 -22.73 27.71 2.85
CA LEU A 484 -21.52 26.89 2.84
C LEU A 484 -21.37 26.17 4.18
N VAL A 485 -21.04 24.89 4.12
CA VAL A 485 -20.84 23.99 5.26
C VAL A 485 -19.42 23.44 5.19
N CYS A 486 -18.77 23.26 6.34
CA CYS A 486 -17.43 22.68 6.41
C CYS A 486 -17.38 21.54 7.43
N VAL A 487 -16.83 20.40 7.02
CA VAL A 487 -16.47 19.31 7.94
C VAL A 487 -14.96 19.37 8.18
N VAL A 488 -14.55 19.59 9.43
CA VAL A 488 -13.16 19.47 9.83
C VAL A 488 -12.90 18.03 10.26
N MET A 489 -11.93 17.39 9.60
CA MET A 489 -11.45 16.06 9.94
C MET A 489 -10.06 16.16 10.57
N GLU A 490 -9.90 15.57 11.74
CA GLU A 490 -8.64 15.49 12.48
C GLU A 490 -8.23 14.03 12.63
N VAL A 491 -7.08 13.67 12.04
CA VAL A 491 -6.47 12.35 12.20
C VAL A 491 -5.68 12.36 13.49
N ILE A 492 -6.14 11.64 14.51
CA ILE A 492 -5.47 11.56 15.81
C ILE A 492 -4.41 10.47 15.75
N ASP A 493 -4.81 9.29 15.28
CA ASP A 493 -3.94 8.17 14.95
C ASP A 493 -4.50 7.43 13.73
N SER A 494 -3.89 6.32 13.33
CA SER A 494 -4.34 5.57 12.14
C SER A 494 -5.71 4.91 12.24
N ARG A 495 -6.39 5.04 13.38
CA ARG A 495 -7.63 4.35 13.76
C ARG A 495 -8.69 5.34 14.22
N GLN A 496 -8.25 6.48 14.75
CA GLN A 496 -9.11 7.51 15.26
C GLN A 496 -9.01 8.76 14.39
N VAL A 497 -10.10 8.98 13.66
CA VAL A 497 -10.38 10.25 12.98
C VAL A 497 -11.55 10.89 13.70
N SER A 498 -11.40 12.15 14.11
CA SER A 498 -12.45 12.96 14.72
C SER A 498 -13.02 13.92 13.68
N CYS A 499 -14.33 14.11 13.66
CA CYS A 499 -14.98 15.01 12.73
C CYS A 499 -15.86 16.03 13.45
N LYS A 500 -15.80 17.29 13.01
CA LYS A 500 -16.65 18.38 13.47
C LYS A 500 -17.34 19.07 12.31
N LEU A 501 -18.66 19.18 12.37
CA LEU A 501 -19.48 19.84 11.36
C LEU A 501 -19.73 21.31 11.73
N TYR A 502 -19.31 22.22 10.86
CA TYR A 502 -19.55 23.65 10.96
C TYR A 502 -20.57 24.09 9.91
N LYS A 503 -21.66 24.69 10.38
CA LYS A 503 -22.76 25.25 9.56
C LYS A 503 -23.24 26.57 10.13
N GLY A 504 -24.03 27.33 9.38
CA GLY A 504 -24.68 28.55 9.87
C GLY A 504 -25.59 28.26 11.07
N GLN A 505 -25.72 29.25 11.97
CA GLN A 505 -26.55 29.12 13.17
C GLN A 505 -28.01 28.81 12.84
N SER A 506 -28.53 29.39 11.75
CA SER A 506 -29.90 29.23 11.28
C SER A 506 -30.07 28.09 10.26
N ASP A 507 -29.00 27.37 9.91
CA ASP A 507 -29.08 26.30 8.92
C ASP A 507 -29.80 25.08 9.46
N ALA A 508 -30.50 24.36 8.58
CA ALA A 508 -31.17 23.13 8.92
C ALA A 508 -30.19 22.07 9.45
N LEU A 509 -30.71 21.08 10.18
CA LEU A 509 -29.89 19.98 10.68
C LEU A 509 -29.48 19.05 9.52
N ILE A 510 -28.18 18.74 9.42
CA ILE A 510 -27.63 17.82 8.42
C ILE A 510 -27.39 16.45 9.05
N CYS A 511 -26.52 16.39 10.05
CA CYS A 511 -26.19 15.20 10.84
C CYS A 511 -25.38 15.61 12.08
N THR A 512 -24.95 14.65 12.90
CA THR A 512 -24.11 14.88 14.08
C THR A 512 -22.64 14.57 13.81
N ASP A 513 -21.75 15.21 14.58
CA ASP A 513 -20.30 14.94 14.56
C ASP A 513 -19.98 13.45 14.76
N ASP A 514 -20.67 12.79 15.70
CA ASP A 514 -20.55 11.35 15.97
C ASP A 514 -20.92 10.48 14.76
N PHE A 515 -21.94 10.89 13.99
CA PHE A 515 -22.34 10.16 12.79
C PHE A 515 -21.23 10.22 11.75
N ILE A 516 -20.69 11.42 11.48
CA ILE A 516 -19.62 11.61 10.51
C ILE A 516 -18.37 10.83 10.93
N THR A 517 -17.99 10.96 12.20
CA THR A 517 -16.85 10.26 12.81
C THR A 517 -16.95 8.74 12.63
N LYS A 518 -18.11 8.14 12.90
CA LYS A 518 -18.34 6.69 12.70
C LYS A 518 -18.26 6.28 11.24
N VAL A 519 -18.77 7.10 10.33
CA VAL A 519 -18.72 6.82 8.89
C VAL A 519 -17.27 6.84 8.39
N VAL A 520 -16.52 7.92 8.67
CA VAL A 520 -15.15 8.06 8.18
C VAL A 520 -14.22 6.99 8.76
N GLN A 521 -14.37 6.62 10.03
CA GLN A 521 -13.57 5.56 10.64
C GLN A 521 -13.83 4.18 10.02
N ARG A 522 -15.03 3.97 9.46
CA ARG A 522 -15.39 2.71 8.81
C ARG A 522 -14.95 2.65 7.35
N CYS A 523 -15.04 3.75 6.61
CA CYS A 523 -14.75 3.75 5.17
C CYS A 523 -13.37 4.31 4.82
N MET A 524 -12.77 5.18 5.65
CA MET A 524 -11.55 5.93 5.35
C MET A 524 -11.59 6.58 3.96
N SER A 525 -12.71 7.19 3.60
CA SER A 525 -12.93 7.82 2.29
C SER A 525 -13.79 9.06 2.40
N ILE A 526 -13.26 10.17 1.88
CA ILE A 526 -13.95 11.45 1.81
C ILE A 526 -15.19 11.32 0.90
N PRO A 527 -15.12 10.76 -0.33
CA PRO A 527 -16.30 10.56 -1.17
C PRO A 527 -17.46 9.81 -0.52
N VAL A 528 -17.16 8.69 0.16
CA VAL A 528 -18.21 7.90 0.82
C VAL A 528 -18.77 8.62 2.04
N THR A 529 -17.92 9.35 2.78
CA THR A 529 -18.37 10.16 3.92
C THR A 529 -19.30 11.27 3.48
N MET A 530 -18.94 12.04 2.44
CA MET A 530 -19.77 13.13 1.94
C MET A 530 -21.11 12.65 1.39
N ARG A 531 -21.12 11.50 0.72
CA ARG A 531 -22.35 10.83 0.28
C ARG A 531 -23.28 10.49 1.45
N ALA A 532 -22.72 9.92 2.52
CA ALA A 532 -23.47 9.55 3.70
C ALA A 532 -24.05 10.78 4.43
N ILE A 533 -23.27 11.86 4.52
CA ILE A 533 -23.73 13.15 5.07
C ILE A 533 -24.94 13.66 4.28
N ARG A 534 -24.85 13.69 2.94
CA ARG A 534 -25.94 14.16 2.09
C ARG A 534 -27.19 13.30 2.23
N ARG A 535 -27.06 11.97 2.15
CA ARG A 535 -28.19 11.05 2.35
C ARG A 535 -28.85 11.25 3.71
N LYS A 536 -28.06 11.42 4.76
CA LYS A 536 -28.58 11.64 6.11
C LYS A 536 -29.37 12.95 6.21
N ALA A 537 -28.85 14.02 5.59
CA ALA A 537 -29.55 15.29 5.51
C ALA A 537 -30.88 15.18 4.77
N GLU A 538 -30.91 14.46 3.64
CA GLU A 538 -32.12 14.22 2.84
C GLU A 538 -33.17 13.41 3.63
N THR A 539 -32.75 12.39 4.37
CA THR A 539 -33.65 11.61 5.24
C THR A 539 -34.25 12.47 6.36
N ILE A 540 -33.43 13.27 7.04
CA ILE A 540 -33.92 14.16 8.10
C ILE A 540 -34.96 15.15 7.54
N GLN A 541 -34.72 15.70 6.35
CA GLN A 541 -35.68 16.59 5.69
C GLN A 541 -36.97 15.88 5.28
N ALA A 542 -36.88 14.64 4.79
CA ALA A 542 -38.04 13.82 4.43
C ALA A 542 -38.88 13.42 5.64
N ASP A 543 -38.26 13.33 6.83
CA ASP A 543 -38.94 13.05 8.11
C ASP A 543 -39.49 14.33 8.80
N THR A 544 -38.95 15.51 8.43
CA THR A 544 -39.38 16.82 8.95
C THR A 544 -40.77 17.34 8.46
N PRO A 545 -41.44 16.84 7.38
CA PRO A 545 -42.78 17.30 7.01
C PRO A 545 -43.81 17.01 8.11
N ALA A 546 -43.59 15.98 8.94
CA ALA A 546 -44.40 15.72 10.12
C ALA A 546 -44.28 16.84 11.17
N LEU A 547 -43.08 17.42 11.36
CA LEU A 547 -42.86 18.55 12.25
C LEU A 547 -43.43 19.85 11.68
N MET A 548 -43.42 20.04 10.36
CA MET A 548 -44.12 21.14 9.70
C MET A 548 -45.65 21.03 9.79
N LEU A 549 -46.20 19.81 9.67
CA LEU A 549 -47.61 19.56 9.95
C LEU A 549 -47.95 19.81 11.43
N ILE A 550 -47.08 19.42 12.36
CA ILE A 550 -47.26 19.70 13.80
C ILE A 550 -47.18 21.19 14.06
N ALA A 551 -46.24 21.93 13.45
CA ALA A 551 -46.13 23.38 13.58
C ALA A 551 -47.34 24.11 12.98
N GLN A 552 -47.81 23.70 11.80
CA GLN A 552 -49.05 24.22 11.21
C GLN A 552 -50.27 23.87 12.06
N THR A 553 -50.34 22.66 12.63
CA THR A 553 -51.43 22.23 13.51
C THR A 553 -51.42 23.04 14.80
N VAL A 554 -50.24 23.30 15.39
CA VAL A 554 -50.07 24.13 16.58
C VAL A 554 -50.40 25.60 16.27
N GLU A 555 -49.97 26.17 15.15
CA GLU A 555 -50.38 27.52 14.72
C GLU A 555 -51.89 27.62 14.48
N THR A 556 -52.49 26.59 13.89
CA THR A 556 -53.95 26.54 13.65
C THR A 556 -54.72 26.41 14.95
N MET A 557 -54.22 25.63 15.91
CA MET A 557 -54.79 25.52 17.27
C MET A 557 -54.63 26.82 18.07
N VAL A 558 -53.51 27.54 17.94
CA VAL A 558 -53.29 28.85 18.57
C VAL A 558 -54.22 29.91 17.94
N LYS A 559 -54.37 29.95 16.61
CA LYS A 559 -55.31 30.85 15.93
C LYS A 559 -56.77 30.56 16.30
N ASN A 560 -57.15 29.29 16.39
CA ASN A 560 -58.52 28.90 16.77
C ASN A 560 -58.82 29.23 18.25
N ASN A 561 -57.84 29.13 19.14
CA ASN A 561 -57.98 29.56 20.55
C ASN A 561 -58.03 31.09 20.71
N LEU A 562 -57.39 31.86 19.82
CA LEU A 562 -57.55 33.32 19.81
C LEU A 562 -58.92 33.77 19.28
N GLN A 563 -59.55 33.00 18.37
CA GLN A 563 -60.87 33.32 17.84
C GLN A 563 -62.03 32.98 18.79
N SER A 564 -61.85 32.06 19.74
CA SER A 564 -62.86 31.70 20.74
C SER A 564 -62.90 32.62 21.97
N SER A 565 -61.92 33.52 22.14
CA SER A 565 -61.83 34.44 23.29
C SER A 565 -62.64 35.75 23.13
N GLY A 566 -63.61 35.76 22.21
CA GLY A 566 -64.45 36.91 21.85
C GLY A 566 -65.89 36.88 22.40
N LYS A 567 -66.15 36.28 23.57
CA LYS A 567 -67.42 36.47 24.28
C LYS A 567 -67.20 37.07 25.68
N ARG A 568 -67.86 38.22 25.84
CA ARG A 568 -67.71 39.26 26.87
C ARG A 568 -68.05 38.75 28.28
N MET A 569 -67.23 39.18 29.24
CA MET A 569 -67.38 39.09 30.69
C MET A 569 -68.74 39.59 31.20
N ALA A 570 -69.29 38.92 32.21
CA ALA A 570 -70.20 39.50 33.19
C ALA A 570 -69.63 39.24 34.60
N TRP A 571 -69.43 40.32 35.34
CA TRP A 571 -68.93 40.37 36.72
C TRP A 571 -70.01 39.96 37.72
N VAL A 572 -69.64 39.10 38.70
CA VAL A 572 -70.17 39.11 40.07
C VAL A 572 -69.04 38.69 41.03
N GLU A 573 -68.83 39.47 42.09
CA GLU A 573 -67.79 39.35 43.10
C GLU A 573 -68.25 38.49 44.32
N PRO A 574 -67.46 38.28 45.40
CA PRO A 574 -66.99 36.96 45.84
C PRO A 574 -67.71 36.40 47.09
N ALA A 575 -67.57 35.09 47.33
CA ALA A 575 -67.91 34.47 48.61
C ALA A 575 -66.88 33.40 49.03
N LEU A 576 -66.58 33.40 50.32
CA LEU A 576 -65.59 32.60 51.03
C LEU A 576 -65.79 31.08 50.88
N GLY A 577 -64.69 30.33 50.92
CA GLY A 577 -64.72 28.90 51.18
C GLY A 577 -63.32 28.27 51.14
N ALA A 578 -62.78 27.97 52.31
CA ALA A 578 -61.57 27.20 52.50
C ALA A 578 -61.69 25.79 51.86
N THR A 579 -60.56 25.16 51.49
CA THR A 579 -59.91 24.05 52.23
C THR A 579 -59.05 23.16 51.31
N GLN A 580 -57.85 22.85 51.81
CA GLN A 580 -57.04 21.62 51.62
C GLN A 580 -56.29 21.29 50.31
N ARG A 581 -54.96 21.42 50.46
CA ARG A 581 -53.90 20.48 50.03
C ARG A 581 -54.36 19.02 49.89
N GLU A 582 -53.96 18.37 48.80
CA GLU A 582 -53.37 17.03 48.89
C GLU A 582 -52.30 16.80 47.81
N LYS A 583 -51.08 16.50 48.28
CA LYS A 583 -49.97 15.90 47.52
C LYS A 583 -50.25 14.40 47.36
N ARG A 584 -50.03 13.82 46.17
CA ARG A 584 -49.66 12.40 45.96
C ARG A 584 -49.12 12.28 44.53
N LYS A 585 -47.81 12.05 44.39
CA LYS A 585 -47.10 10.75 44.36
C LYS A 585 -47.10 10.15 42.95
N ASP A 586 -45.91 10.14 42.36
CA ASP A 586 -45.47 9.21 41.31
C ASP A 586 -45.76 7.76 41.70
N PRO A 587 -45.89 6.88 40.68
CA PRO A 587 -45.14 5.65 40.73
C PRO A 587 -44.34 5.38 39.45
N GLU A 588 -43.16 4.83 39.69
CA GLU A 588 -42.28 4.19 38.73
C GLU A 588 -43.01 3.21 37.81
N GLY A 589 -42.69 3.30 36.52
CA GLY A 589 -42.96 2.27 35.53
C GLY A 589 -41.68 1.87 34.82
N GLN A 590 -41.02 0.82 35.33
CA GLN A 590 -40.01 0.07 34.58
C GLN A 590 -40.61 -0.43 33.26
N LYS A 591 -40.07 0.03 32.13
CA LYS A 591 -40.21 -0.66 30.85
C LYS A 591 -38.85 -1.15 30.37
N LYS A 592 -38.72 -2.48 30.45
CA LYS A 592 -37.80 -3.34 29.73
C LYS A 592 -37.97 -3.07 28.23
N VAL A 593 -36.91 -2.68 27.52
CA VAL A 593 -36.86 -2.67 26.05
C VAL A 593 -35.68 -3.55 25.64
N GLU A 594 -35.96 -4.83 25.47
CA GLU A 594 -35.12 -5.75 24.70
C GLU A 594 -35.54 -5.67 23.23
N GLY A 595 -34.52 -5.60 22.35
CA GLY A 595 -34.56 -6.27 21.05
C GLY A 595 -35.13 -5.48 19.87
N TYR A 596 -34.44 -5.62 18.73
CA TYR A 596 -34.81 -5.20 17.38
C TYR A 596 -34.49 -3.74 16.97
N LEU A 597 -33.21 -3.46 16.72
CA LEU A 597 -32.79 -2.50 15.66
C LEU A 597 -31.30 -2.57 15.25
N ALA A 598 -30.66 -3.74 15.37
CA ALA A 598 -29.22 -3.89 15.09
C ALA A 598 -28.86 -4.80 13.89
N GLN A 599 -29.84 -5.42 13.20
CA GLN A 599 -29.54 -6.35 12.11
C GLN A 599 -29.76 -5.79 10.69
N GLY A 600 -30.41 -4.63 10.53
CA GLY A 600 -30.65 -4.01 9.22
C GLY A 600 -29.45 -3.23 8.64
N LEU A 601 -28.60 -2.63 9.49
CA LEU A 601 -27.46 -1.81 9.05
C LEU A 601 -26.23 -2.63 8.61
N VAL A 602 -26.21 -3.94 8.87
CA VAL A 602 -25.10 -4.83 8.49
C VAL A 602 -25.17 -5.18 7.00
N VAL A 603 -26.35 -5.11 6.37
CA VAL A 603 -26.52 -5.51 4.96
C VAL A 603 -26.37 -4.34 4.00
N GLU A 604 -26.79 -3.11 4.35
CA GLU A 604 -26.72 -1.99 3.40
C GLU A 604 -25.31 -1.42 3.18
N VAL A 605 -24.40 -1.56 4.15
CA VAL A 605 -23.00 -1.12 3.96
C VAL A 605 -22.19 -2.16 3.17
N VAL A 606 -22.65 -3.41 3.09
CA VAL A 606 -21.91 -4.53 2.47
C VAL A 606 -22.29 -4.74 0.99
N VAL A 607 -23.42 -4.21 0.52
CA VAL A 607 -23.90 -4.45 -0.86
C VAL A 607 -23.44 -3.36 -1.86
N TRP A 608 -22.83 -2.25 -1.43
CA TRP A 608 -22.55 -1.10 -2.31
C TRP A 608 -21.16 -0.46 -2.11
N ALA A 609 -20.11 -1.27 -2.17
CA ALA A 609 -18.73 -0.84 -2.38
C ALA A 609 -18.25 -1.26 -3.77
#